data_AF-A0A225DQ11-F1
#
_entry.id   AF-A0A225DQ11-F1
#
_cell.length_a   1.000
_cell.length_b   1.000
_cell.length_c   1.000
_cell.angle_alpha   90.00
_cell.angle_beta   90.00
_cell.angle_gamma   90.00
#
_symmetry.space_group_name_H-M   'P 1'
#
loop_
_entity.id
_entity.type
_entity.pdbx_description
1 polymer ?
#
loop_
_entity_poly.entity_id
_entity_poly.type
_entity_poly.pdbx_seq_one_letter_code
_entity_poly.pdbx_strand_id
1 'polypeptide(L)'
;MVETTLLIHPQALPNFHDYNDFFEPIDRLLHTLDLQGVIQIAGFHPNYQFAGTSPNAVENYTNRSPYPMLHLLREDSITAVAGDPERLLDIPRRNVEVLKRLGRQEILARLKAVAEGSGTAAP
;
A
#
# COMPACT_ATOMS: atom_id res chain seq x y z
N MET A 1 2.10 -4.07 21.87
CA MET A 1 2.21 -2.64 21.52
C MET A 1 1.37 -2.43 20.26
N VAL A 2 1.36 -1.23 19.67
CA VAL A 2 0.76 -1.03 18.34
C VAL A 2 1.81 -1.40 17.29
N GLU A 3 1.49 -2.41 16.47
CA GLU A 3 2.40 -2.97 15.45
C GLU A 3 2.32 -2.21 14.12
N THR A 4 1.16 -1.62 13.83
CA THR A 4 0.94 -0.89 12.60
C THR A 4 -0.03 0.29 12.78
N THR A 5 0.09 1.30 11.94
CA THR A 5 -0.77 2.48 11.92
C THR A 5 -1.06 2.92 10.48
N LEU A 6 -2.31 3.22 10.19
CA LEU A 6 -2.73 3.83 8.93
C LEU A 6 -2.99 5.32 9.16
N LEU A 7 -2.27 6.17 8.44
CA LEU A 7 -2.55 7.60 8.36
C LEU A 7 -3.30 7.87 7.07
N ILE A 8 -4.60 8.16 7.17
CA ILE A 8 -5.47 8.45 6.03
C ILE A 8 -5.63 9.97 5.92
N HIS A 9 -5.28 10.56 4.77
CA HIS A 9 -5.31 12.01 4.59
C HIS A 9 -6.03 12.42 3.30
N PRO A 10 -7.39 12.38 3.29
CA PRO A 10 -8.19 12.58 2.08
C PRO A 10 -8.01 13.93 1.38
N GLN A 11 -7.52 14.94 2.11
CA GLN A 11 -7.37 16.31 1.62
C GLN A 11 -5.91 16.70 1.37
N ALA A 12 -4.95 15.81 1.63
CA ALA A 12 -3.53 16.08 1.43
C ALA A 12 -2.96 15.19 0.32
N LEU A 13 -2.14 15.76 -0.55
CA LEU A 13 -1.47 15.09 -1.67
C LEU A 13 -2.47 14.34 -2.60
N PRO A 14 -3.49 15.01 -3.17
CA PRO A 14 -4.44 14.36 -4.07
C PRO A 14 -3.85 14.02 -5.46
N ASN A 15 -2.74 14.66 -5.83
CA ASN A 15 -1.99 14.35 -7.03
C ASN A 15 -0.98 13.23 -6.73
N PHE A 16 -0.97 12.18 -7.56
CA PHE A 16 -0.10 11.04 -7.33
C PHE A 16 1.39 11.36 -7.48
N HIS A 17 1.77 12.26 -8.39
CA HIS A 17 3.18 12.63 -8.57
C HIS A 17 3.69 13.36 -7.33
N ASP A 18 2.95 14.36 -6.83
CA ASP A 18 3.29 15.06 -5.59
C ASP A 18 3.33 14.09 -4.40
N TYR A 19 2.39 13.13 -4.34
CA TYR A 19 2.37 12.08 -3.33
C TYR A 19 3.60 11.17 -3.40
N ASN A 20 4.01 10.77 -4.60
CA ASN A 20 5.17 9.91 -4.80
C ASN A 20 6.47 10.65 -4.43
N ASP A 21 6.59 11.92 -4.81
CA ASP A 21 7.74 12.76 -4.47
C ASP A 21 7.84 13.03 -2.96
N PHE A 22 6.70 12.96 -2.24
CA PHE A 22 6.66 13.10 -0.78
C PHE A 22 7.36 11.96 -0.01
N PHE A 23 7.70 10.84 -0.66
CA PHE A 23 8.47 9.78 0.02
C PHE A 23 9.92 10.19 0.31
N GLU A 24 10.52 11.04 -0.52
CA GLU A 24 11.89 11.51 -0.31
C GLU A 24 12.07 12.28 1.02
N PRO A 25 11.22 13.27 1.38
CA PRO A 25 11.30 13.89 2.70
C PRO A 25 10.91 12.96 3.85
N ILE A 26 10.02 11.97 3.63
CA ILE A 26 9.71 10.94 4.64
C ILE A 26 10.97 10.14 4.98
N ASP A 27 11.70 9.65 3.97
CA ASP A 27 12.90 8.85 4.19
C ASP A 27 13.97 9.65 4.95
N ARG A 28 14.16 10.93 4.60
CA ARG A 28 15.05 11.83 5.36
C ARG A 28 14.60 12.02 6.80
N LEU A 29 13.29 12.13 7.05
CA LEU A 29 12.76 12.28 8.39
C LEU A 29 12.99 11.02 9.23
N LEU A 30 12.74 9.83 8.66
CA LEU A 30 13.02 8.56 9.34
C LEU A 30 14.50 8.44 9.70
N HIS A 31 15.39 8.83 8.80
CA HIS A 31 16.83 8.87 9.06
C HIS A 31 17.18 9.82 10.21
N THR A 32 16.65 11.05 10.18
CA THR A 32 16.93 12.09 11.19
C THR A 32 16.44 11.70 12.58
N LEU A 33 15.39 10.87 12.67
CA LEU A 33 14.80 10.41 13.92
C LEU A 33 15.34 9.05 14.39
N ASP A 34 16.37 8.50 13.73
CA ASP A 34 16.90 7.14 13.98
C ASP A 34 15.82 6.04 13.90
N LEU A 35 14.82 6.23 13.03
CA LEU A 35 13.72 5.28 12.79
C LEU A 35 13.92 4.44 11.53
N GLN A 36 14.97 4.69 10.77
CA GLN A 36 15.36 3.86 9.63
C GLN A 36 15.74 2.45 10.12
N GLY A 37 15.16 1.39 9.53
CA GLY A 37 15.34 0.02 10.02
C GLY A 37 14.42 -0.34 11.19
N VAL A 38 13.61 0.61 11.69
CA VAL A 38 12.66 0.41 12.79
C VAL A 38 11.23 0.54 12.29
N ILE A 39 10.96 1.57 11.48
CA ILE A 39 9.67 1.85 10.87
C ILE A 39 9.80 1.82 9.35
N GLN A 40 9.05 0.94 8.71
CA GLN A 40 8.82 0.96 7.28
C GLN A 40 7.53 1.75 6.99
N ILE A 41 7.56 2.59 5.95
CA ILE A 41 6.37 3.29 5.45
C ILE A 41 6.02 2.75 4.07
N ALA A 42 4.80 2.27 3.91
CA ALA A 42 4.23 1.86 2.63
C ALA A 42 3.14 2.84 2.17
N GLY A 43 3.17 3.21 0.89
CA GLY A 43 2.24 4.17 0.30
C GLY A 43 1.08 3.55 -0.45
N PHE A 44 -0.10 4.14 -0.30
CA PHE A 44 -1.29 3.83 -1.08
C PHE A 44 -1.98 5.11 -1.53
N HIS A 45 -2.43 5.14 -2.79
CA HIS A 45 -3.04 6.30 -3.41
C HIS A 45 -4.13 5.90 -4.42
N PRO A 46 -5.24 6.66 -4.57
CA PRO A 46 -6.30 6.32 -5.54
C PRO A 46 -5.80 6.16 -6.97
N ASN A 47 -4.84 7.02 -7.34
CA ASN A 47 -4.21 7.06 -8.65
C ASN A 47 -2.84 6.36 -8.67
N TYR A 48 -2.53 5.47 -7.72
CA TYR A 48 -1.24 4.78 -7.69
C TYR A 48 -0.98 4.07 -9.03
N GLN A 49 0.23 4.24 -9.54
CA GLN A 49 0.71 3.63 -10.77
C GLN A 49 2.20 3.28 -10.60
N PHE A 50 2.54 2.01 -10.77
CA PHE A 50 3.93 1.59 -10.84
C PHE A 50 4.61 2.11 -12.12
N ALA A 51 5.90 2.39 -12.03
CA ALA A 51 6.68 2.80 -13.19
C ALA A 51 6.57 1.77 -14.34
N GLY A 52 6.31 2.26 -15.55
CA GLY A 52 6.22 1.43 -16.76
C GLY A 52 4.90 0.67 -16.95
N THR A 53 3.93 0.78 -16.03
CA THR A 53 2.63 0.10 -16.17
C THR A 53 1.60 1.00 -16.84
N SER A 54 0.56 0.42 -17.43
CA SER A 54 -0.60 1.18 -17.91
C SER A 54 -1.44 1.69 -16.72
N PRO A 55 -2.08 2.87 -16.80
CA PRO A 55 -2.98 3.36 -15.74
C PRO A 55 -4.12 2.40 -15.37
N ASN A 56 -4.47 1.45 -16.25
CA ASN A 56 -5.51 0.45 -16.01
C ASN A 56 -4.96 -0.94 -15.63
N ALA A 57 -3.64 -1.10 -15.50
CA ALA A 57 -3.02 -2.36 -15.14
C ALA A 57 -3.49 -2.84 -13.76
N VAL A 58 -3.83 -4.12 -13.67
CA VAL A 58 -4.35 -4.75 -12.44
C VAL A 58 -3.33 -4.73 -11.29
N GLU A 59 -2.03 -4.75 -11.60
CA GLU A 59 -0.96 -4.67 -10.60
C GLU A 59 -0.94 -3.35 -9.83
N ASN A 60 -1.39 -2.24 -10.44
CA ASN A 60 -1.50 -0.97 -9.72
C ASN A 60 -2.48 -1.07 -8.54
N TYR A 61 -3.45 -1.98 -8.59
CA TYR A 61 -4.43 -2.15 -7.52
C TYR A 61 -3.86 -2.82 -6.27
N THR A 62 -2.59 -3.29 -6.25
CA THR A 62 -1.94 -3.70 -5.00
C THR A 62 -1.71 -2.52 -4.06
N ASN A 63 -1.60 -1.31 -4.62
CA ASN A 63 -1.27 -0.09 -3.89
C ASN A 63 -2.30 1.03 -4.11
N ARG A 64 -3.45 0.71 -4.73
CA ARG A 64 -4.58 1.65 -4.79
C ARG A 64 -5.43 1.59 -3.55
N SER A 65 -5.87 2.75 -3.12
CA SER A 65 -6.74 2.96 -1.96
C SER A 65 -7.80 4.00 -2.26
N PRO A 66 -8.91 4.07 -1.51
CA PRO A 66 -9.93 5.11 -1.70
C PRO A 66 -9.42 6.53 -1.44
N TYR A 67 -8.41 6.68 -0.58
CA TYR A 67 -7.80 7.96 -0.22
C TYR A 67 -6.28 7.83 -0.14
N PRO A 68 -5.53 8.92 -0.36
CA PRO A 68 -4.10 8.97 -0.05
C PRO A 68 -3.86 8.55 1.40
N MET A 69 -2.95 7.61 1.61
CA MET A 69 -2.66 7.09 2.94
C MET A 69 -1.22 6.58 3.06
N LEU A 70 -0.69 6.62 4.29
CA LEU A 70 0.59 6.02 4.66
C LEU A 70 0.35 4.89 5.65
N HIS A 71 1.03 3.77 5.45
CA HIS A 71 0.98 2.61 6.32
C HIS A 71 2.33 2.46 7.02
N LEU A 72 2.34 2.76 8.32
CA LEU A 72 3.51 2.66 9.17
C LEU A 72 3.55 1.24 9.75
N LEU A 73 4.68 0.58 9.59
CA LEU A 73 4.88 -0.81 9.99
C LEU A 73 6.16 -0.90 10.80
N ARG A 74 6.14 -1.64 11.91
CA ARG A 74 7.36 -1.97 12.66
C ARG A 74 8.12 -3.09 11.96
N GLU A 75 9.38 -2.85 11.63
CA GLU A 75 10.23 -3.81 10.90
C GLU A 75 10.50 -5.07 11.73
N ASP A 76 10.73 -4.94 13.04
CA ASP A 76 10.88 -6.08 13.94
C ASP A 76 9.64 -6.98 13.93
N SER A 77 8.45 -6.38 13.90
CA SER A 77 7.18 -7.11 13.91
C SER A 77 6.94 -7.83 12.58
N ILE A 78 7.29 -7.20 11.46
CA ILE A 78 7.28 -7.84 10.14
C ILE A 78 8.25 -9.03 10.14
N THR A 79 9.48 -8.84 10.62
CA THR A 79 10.55 -9.84 10.59
C THR A 79 10.22 -11.02 11.50
N ALA A 80 9.69 -10.77 12.70
CA ALA A 80 9.28 -11.80 13.64
C ALA A 80 8.18 -12.72 13.09
N VAL A 81 7.22 -12.17 12.32
CA VAL A 81 6.14 -12.95 11.70
C VAL A 81 6.59 -13.64 10.43
N ALA A 82 7.50 -13.03 9.67
CA ALA A 82 7.94 -13.57 8.40
C ALA A 82 8.63 -14.94 8.56
N GLY A 83 9.44 -15.11 9.61
CA GLY A 83 10.26 -16.32 9.88
C GLY A 83 11.34 -16.61 8.81
N ASP A 84 11.10 -16.19 7.58
CA ASP A 84 11.85 -16.40 6.35
C ASP A 84 11.79 -15.08 5.55
N PRO A 85 12.88 -14.29 5.55
CA PRO A 85 12.97 -13.04 4.81
C PRO A 85 12.71 -13.19 3.30
N GLU A 86 12.97 -14.36 2.71
CA GLU A 86 12.71 -14.59 1.27
C GLU A 86 11.21 -14.60 0.97
N ARG A 87 10.37 -15.05 1.92
CA ARG A 87 8.91 -14.99 1.77
C ARG A 87 8.38 -13.56 1.68
N LEU A 88 9.00 -12.61 2.37
CA LEU A 88 8.59 -11.19 2.32
C LEU A 88 8.87 -10.58 0.96
N LEU A 89 10.03 -10.88 0.38
CA LEU A 89 10.41 -10.44 -0.97
C LEU A 89 9.44 -10.95 -2.04
N ASP A 90 8.76 -12.06 -1.75
CA ASP A 90 7.82 -12.73 -2.64
C ASP A 90 6.40 -12.15 -2.57
N ILE A 91 6.04 -11.39 -1.53
CA ILE A 91 4.70 -10.82 -1.33
C ILE A 91 4.27 -9.93 -2.51
N PRO A 92 5.08 -8.96 -2.99
CA PRO A 92 4.69 -8.12 -4.12
C PRO A 92 4.33 -8.93 -5.36
N ARG A 93 5.16 -9.93 -5.71
CA ARG A 93 4.91 -10.82 -6.85
C ARG A 93 3.59 -11.59 -6.71
N ARG A 94 3.37 -12.22 -5.54
CA ARG A 94 2.15 -12.97 -5.26
C ARG A 94 0.90 -12.10 -5.30
N ASN A 95 0.95 -10.89 -4.77
CA ASN A 95 -0.16 -9.94 -4.82
C ASN A 95 -0.54 -9.60 -6.26
N VAL A 96 0.46 -9.32 -7.11
CA VAL A 96 0.24 -9.07 -8.53
C VAL A 96 -0.35 -10.29 -9.24
N GLU A 97 0.14 -11.50 -8.96
CA GLU A 97 -0.41 -12.74 -9.53
C GLU A 97 -1.87 -12.96 -9.13
N VAL A 98 -2.20 -12.76 -7.85
CA VAL A 98 -3.57 -12.87 -7.34
C VAL A 98 -4.49 -11.87 -8.05
N LEU A 99 -4.10 -10.60 -8.16
CA LEU A 99 -4.90 -9.59 -8.84
C LEU A 99 -5.02 -9.83 -10.35
N LYS A 100 -3.98 -10.38 -10.99
CA LYS A 100 -4.03 -10.83 -12.39
C LYS A 100 -5.04 -11.95 -12.59
N ARG A 101 -5.07 -12.95 -11.69
CA ARG A 101 -6.08 -14.02 -11.75
C ARG A 101 -7.50 -13.52 -11.46
N LEU A 102 -7.65 -12.58 -10.54
CA LEU A 102 -8.95 -12.00 -10.17
C LEU A 102 -9.53 -11.16 -11.32
N GLY A 103 -8.66 -10.41 -12.00
CA GLY A 103 -9.03 -9.58 -13.13
C GLY A 103 -9.65 -8.23 -12.73
N ARG A 104 -9.56 -7.26 -13.63
CA ARG A 104 -9.95 -5.85 -13.37
C ARG A 104 -11.44 -5.68 -13.04
N GLN A 105 -12.32 -6.43 -13.71
CA GLN A 105 -13.77 -6.29 -13.51
C GLN A 105 -14.18 -6.65 -12.07
N GLU A 106 -13.68 -7.77 -11.57
CA GLU A 106 -13.97 -8.24 -10.21
C GLU A 106 -13.36 -7.32 -9.15
N ILE A 107 -12.15 -6.80 -9.37
CA ILE A 107 -11.52 -5.80 -8.49
C ILE A 107 -12.41 -4.55 -8.37
N LEU A 108 -12.89 -4.02 -9.49
CA LEU A 108 -13.74 -2.83 -9.49
C LEU A 108 -15.10 -3.08 -8.82
N ALA A 109 -15.68 -4.26 -9.01
CA ALA A 109 -16.93 -4.63 -8.33
C ALA A 109 -16.76 -4.62 -6.80
N ARG A 110 -15.64 -5.18 -6.30
CA ARG A 110 -15.31 -5.18 -4.86
C ARG A 110 -15.06 -3.78 -4.31
N LEU A 111 -14.30 -2.95 -5.02
CA LEU A 111 -14.04 -1.57 -4.60
C LEU A 111 -15.33 -0.74 -4.53
N LYS A 112 -16.23 -0.93 -5.50
CA LYS A 112 -17.54 -0.27 -5.52
C LYS A 112 -18.39 -0.66 -4.30
N ALA A 113 -18.45 -1.94 -3.97
CA ALA A 113 -19.19 -2.41 -2.79
C ALA A 113 -18.67 -1.78 -1.48
N VAL A 114 -17.35 -1.64 -1.34
CA VAL A 114 -16.74 -0.97 -0.17
C VAL A 114 -17.07 0.52 -0.13
N ALA A 115 -17.02 1.22 -1.27
CA ALA A 115 -17.35 2.65 -1.35
C ALA A 115 -18.84 2.94 -1.08
N GLU A 116 -19.73 2.02 -1.43
CA GLU A 116 -21.17 2.12 -1.22
C GLU A 116 -21.62 1.65 0.18
N GLY A 117 -20.69 1.27 1.06
CA GLY A 117 -20.99 0.87 2.44
C GLY A 117 -21.64 -0.52 2.59
N SER A 118 -21.58 -1.35 1.54
CA SER A 118 -22.19 -2.69 1.50
C SER A 118 -21.18 -3.84 1.69
N GLY A 119 -20.00 -3.54 2.24
CA GLY A 119 -18.96 -4.54 2.47
C GLY A 119 -19.40 -5.64 3.43
N THR A 120 -19.94 -6.74 2.91
CA THR A 120 -19.89 -8.01 3.61
C THR A 120 -18.43 -8.37 3.78
N ALA A 121 -17.99 -8.52 5.03
CA ALA A 121 -16.76 -9.23 5.33
C ALA A 121 -16.87 -10.60 4.66
N ALA A 122 -16.07 -10.84 3.62
CA ALA A 122 -15.96 -12.17 3.04
C ALA A 122 -15.37 -13.11 4.11
N PRO A 123 -15.80 -14.38 4.17
CA PRO A 123 -15.43 -15.34 5.21
C PRO A 123 -13.94 -15.67 5.24
#